data_AF-A0A329U9C8-F1
#
_entry.id   AF-A0A329U9C8-F1
#
_cell.length_a   1.000
_cell.length_b   1.000
_cell.length_c   1.000
_cell.angle_alpha   90.00
_cell.angle_beta   90.00
_cell.angle_gamma   90.00
#
_symmetry.space_group_name_H-M   'P 1'
#
loop_
_entity.id
_entity.type
_entity.pdbx_description
1 polymer ?
#
loop_
_entity_poly.entity_id
_entity_poly.type
_entity_poly.pdbx_seq_one_letter_code
_entity_poly.pdbx_strand_id
1 'polypeptide(L)'
;MSTVEGKKQEKRRALLDAAYELFLERGTAKTSVEDITSRAKVGKGTFYLYFQDKGAVMQALLGRVSYQLLSDACLAVEQHPELPDFTAQVVFVIDHIIEALRQDALVLRFLERNFVWPGLDQIEASREAEPLMRKLLAVVLSSPEMAGRSEREVYQRITALGSMCMSVCYSSILEGKPDNIDAMKPVLYDIIRRALSPEK
;
A
#
# COMPACT_ATOMS: atom_id res chain seq x y z
N MET A 1 -13.69 -30.16 6.40
CA MET A 1 -12.97 -29.69 5.20
C MET A 1 -11.98 -28.52 5.46
N SER A 2 -11.56 -28.25 6.71
CA SER A 2 -10.82 -27.02 7.08
C SER A 2 -9.27 -27.16 7.12
N THR A 3 -8.71 -28.37 7.14
CA THR A 3 -7.29 -28.60 7.49
C THR A 3 -6.30 -28.48 6.33
N VAL A 4 -6.74 -28.60 5.08
CA VAL A 4 -5.85 -28.57 3.89
C VAL A 4 -5.64 -27.14 3.40
N GLU A 5 -6.71 -26.34 3.32
CA GLU A 5 -6.64 -24.95 2.88
C GLU A 5 -5.89 -24.06 3.90
N GLY A 6 -6.07 -24.33 5.21
CA GLY A 6 -5.33 -23.64 6.27
C GLY A 6 -3.81 -23.88 6.17
N LYS A 7 -3.39 -25.14 6.00
CA LYS A 7 -1.96 -25.50 5.80
C LYS A 7 -1.38 -24.90 4.52
N LYS A 8 -2.21 -24.74 3.49
CA LYS A 8 -1.82 -24.12 2.22
C LYS A 8 -1.55 -22.62 2.41
N GLN A 9 -2.44 -21.91 3.11
CA GLN A 9 -2.24 -20.50 3.45
C GLN A 9 -1.05 -20.27 4.39
N GLU A 10 -0.84 -21.14 5.39
CA GLU A 10 0.31 -21.05 6.29
C GLU A 10 1.65 -21.12 5.54
N LYS A 11 1.79 -22.06 4.60
CA LYS A 11 3.00 -22.19 3.78
C LYS A 11 3.21 -20.99 2.87
N ARG A 12 2.14 -20.47 2.26
CA ARG A 12 2.21 -19.23 1.47
C ARG A 12 2.65 -18.04 2.33
N ARG A 13 2.12 -17.92 3.55
CA ARG A 13 2.48 -16.86 4.50
C ARG A 13 3.94 -17.00 4.92
N ALA A 14 4.41 -18.20 5.27
CA ALA A 14 5.81 -18.46 5.63
C ALA A 14 6.79 -18.07 4.51
N LEU A 15 6.43 -18.35 3.25
CA LEU A 15 7.22 -17.92 2.09
C LEU A 15 7.28 -16.40 1.95
N LEU A 16 6.16 -15.71 2.16
CA LEU A 16 6.11 -14.24 2.12
C LEU A 16 6.91 -13.63 3.27
N ASP A 17 6.71 -14.10 4.50
CA ASP A 17 7.42 -13.59 5.68
C ASP A 17 8.94 -13.78 5.52
N ALA A 18 9.37 -14.97 5.08
CA ALA A 18 10.78 -15.24 4.80
C ALA A 18 11.36 -14.35 3.69
N ALA A 19 10.62 -14.13 2.62
CA ALA A 19 11.05 -13.25 1.54
C ALA A 19 11.14 -11.79 2.00
N TYR A 20 10.17 -11.34 2.82
CA TYR A 20 10.16 -9.99 3.38
C TYR A 20 11.40 -9.74 4.23
N GLU A 21 11.69 -10.60 5.21
CA GLU A 21 12.91 -10.50 6.03
C GLU A 21 14.18 -10.46 5.18
N LEU A 22 14.31 -11.38 4.22
CA LEU A 22 15.49 -11.45 3.35
C LEU A 22 15.65 -10.24 2.43
N PHE A 23 14.54 -9.66 1.96
CA PHE A 23 14.56 -8.44 1.17
C PHE A 23 14.99 -7.23 2.00
N LEU A 24 14.59 -7.17 3.28
CA LEU A 24 15.04 -6.13 4.20
C LEU A 24 16.51 -6.29 4.60
N GLU A 25 16.96 -7.52 4.87
CA GLU A 25 18.32 -7.82 5.34
C GLU A 25 19.40 -7.49 4.28
N ARG A 26 19.17 -7.85 3.01
CA ARG A 26 20.21 -7.79 1.96
C ARG A 26 19.73 -7.31 0.59
N GLY A 27 18.47 -6.92 0.47
CA GLY A 27 17.88 -6.46 -0.78
C GLY A 27 17.44 -7.58 -1.72
N THR A 28 16.58 -7.21 -2.66
CA THR A 28 15.89 -8.13 -3.59
C THR A 28 16.85 -8.81 -4.58
N ALA A 29 17.88 -8.08 -5.03
CA ALA A 29 18.86 -8.57 -5.99
C ALA A 29 19.74 -9.71 -5.41
N LYS A 30 20.04 -9.66 -4.11
CA LYS A 30 20.92 -10.64 -3.42
C LYS A 30 20.18 -11.82 -2.80
N THR A 31 18.86 -11.90 -2.97
CA THR A 31 18.03 -12.97 -2.43
C THR A 31 17.57 -13.91 -3.56
N SER A 32 17.81 -15.21 -3.41
CA SER A 32 17.39 -16.27 -4.33
C SER A 32 16.10 -16.97 -3.88
N VAL A 33 15.50 -17.78 -4.76
CA VAL A 33 14.34 -18.61 -4.40
C VAL A 33 14.77 -19.67 -3.37
N GLU A 34 15.97 -20.22 -3.51
CA GLU A 34 16.57 -21.15 -2.56
C GLU A 34 16.61 -20.54 -1.16
N ASP A 35 17.13 -19.32 -1.03
CA ASP A 35 17.21 -18.60 0.25
C ASP A 35 15.84 -18.48 0.93
N ILE A 36 14.82 -18.08 0.17
CA ILE A 36 13.45 -17.91 0.66
C ILE A 36 12.91 -19.25 1.15
N THR A 37 13.07 -20.31 0.36
CA THR A 37 12.56 -21.64 0.72
C THR A 37 13.27 -22.22 1.94
N SER A 38 14.58 -22.01 2.06
CA SER A 38 15.36 -22.42 3.22
C SER A 38 14.92 -21.68 4.48
N ARG A 39 14.73 -20.35 4.42
CA ARG A 39 14.25 -19.54 5.56
C ARG A 39 12.83 -19.91 5.97
N ALA A 40 11.94 -20.12 5.00
CA ALA A 40 10.56 -20.55 5.22
C ALA A 40 10.44 -22.02 5.66
N LYS A 41 11.53 -22.78 5.66
CA LYS A 41 11.57 -24.23 5.96
C LYS A 41 10.59 -25.04 5.09
N VAL A 42 10.50 -24.70 3.81
CA VAL A 42 9.69 -25.42 2.82
C VAL A 42 10.54 -25.89 1.65
N GLY A 43 10.09 -26.93 0.93
CA GLY A 43 10.80 -27.41 -0.25
C GLY A 43 10.62 -26.48 -1.47
N LYS A 44 11.58 -26.47 -2.39
CA LYS A 44 11.52 -25.69 -3.65
C LYS A 44 10.27 -25.97 -4.49
N GLY A 45 9.81 -27.23 -4.54
CA GLY A 45 8.54 -27.56 -5.20
C GLY A 45 7.33 -26.88 -4.55
N THR A 46 7.35 -26.64 -3.24
CA THR A 46 6.28 -25.90 -2.53
C THR A 46 6.25 -24.44 -2.93
N PHE A 47 7.41 -23.82 -3.19
CA PHE A 47 7.46 -22.43 -3.69
C PHE A 47 6.70 -22.27 -5.00
N TYR A 48 7.02 -23.13 -5.99
CA TYR A 48 6.43 -23.05 -7.32
C TYR A 48 4.94 -23.43 -7.38
N LEU A 49 4.39 -24.01 -6.30
CA LEU A 49 2.94 -24.16 -6.15
C LEU A 49 2.23 -22.82 -5.87
N TYR A 50 2.94 -21.82 -5.35
CA TYR A 50 2.37 -20.52 -4.98
C TYR A 50 2.86 -19.36 -5.84
N PHE A 51 4.12 -19.40 -6.26
CA PHE A 51 4.78 -18.29 -6.94
C PHE A 51 5.57 -18.80 -8.13
N GLN A 52 5.35 -18.17 -9.29
CA GLN A 52 6.06 -18.55 -10.52
C GLN A 52 7.55 -18.20 -10.46
N ASP A 53 7.88 -17.09 -9.80
CA ASP A 53 9.24 -16.61 -9.63
C ASP A 53 9.37 -15.68 -8.40
N LYS A 54 10.58 -15.14 -8.20
CA LYS A 54 10.86 -14.14 -7.15
C LYS A 54 10.10 -12.83 -7.35
N GLY A 55 9.81 -12.44 -8.60
CA GLY A 55 9.03 -11.26 -8.92
C GLY A 55 7.58 -11.40 -8.46
N ALA A 56 6.97 -12.57 -8.64
CA ALA A 56 5.63 -12.87 -8.14
C ALA A 56 5.54 -12.77 -6.61
N VAL A 57 6.58 -13.22 -5.89
CA VAL A 57 6.69 -13.03 -4.43
C VAL A 57 6.79 -11.55 -4.08
N MET A 58 7.60 -10.79 -4.83
CA MET A 58 7.74 -9.34 -4.64
C MET A 58 6.40 -8.63 -4.74
N GLN A 59 5.66 -8.88 -5.83
CA GLN A 59 4.36 -8.26 -6.08
C GLN A 59 3.33 -8.65 -5.00
N ALA A 60 3.33 -9.92 -4.59
CA ALA A 60 2.46 -10.36 -3.50
C ALA A 60 2.81 -9.70 -2.15
N LEU A 61 4.08 -9.45 -1.88
CA LEU A 61 4.52 -8.73 -0.68
C LEU A 61 4.15 -7.25 -0.73
N LEU A 62 4.40 -6.58 -1.86
CA LEU A 62 4.00 -5.19 -2.07
C LEU A 62 2.50 -5.00 -1.87
N GLY A 63 1.69 -5.88 -2.48
CA GLY A 63 0.24 -5.88 -2.29
C GLY A 63 -0.13 -6.03 -0.81
N ARG A 64 0.43 -7.04 -0.12
CA ARG A 64 0.16 -7.29 1.31
C ARG A 64 0.52 -6.09 2.19
N VAL A 65 1.71 -5.54 2.04
CA VAL A 65 2.19 -4.42 2.87
C VAL A 65 1.37 -3.16 2.61
N SER A 66 1.13 -2.84 1.34
CA SER A 66 0.34 -1.65 0.96
C SER A 66 -1.12 -1.77 1.41
N TYR A 67 -1.71 -2.96 1.24
CA TYR A 67 -3.06 -3.25 1.74
C TYR A 67 -3.13 -3.12 3.25
N GLN A 68 -2.15 -3.65 3.98
CA GLN A 68 -2.17 -3.61 5.44
C GLN A 68 -2.09 -2.17 5.95
N LEU A 69 -1.19 -1.34 5.41
CA LEU A 69 -1.11 0.08 5.74
C LEU A 69 -2.42 0.81 5.48
N LEU A 70 -3.03 0.58 4.31
CA LEU A 70 -4.29 1.20 3.94
C LEU A 70 -5.45 0.70 4.82
N SER A 71 -5.52 -0.61 5.08
CA SER A 71 -6.53 -1.24 5.91
C SER A 71 -6.49 -0.71 7.33
N ASP A 72 -5.30 -0.63 7.92
CA ASP A 72 -5.11 -0.14 9.29
C ASP A 72 -5.52 1.34 9.39
N ALA A 73 -5.15 2.16 8.40
CA ALA A 73 -5.57 3.56 8.33
C ALA A 73 -7.08 3.74 8.14
N CYS A 74 -7.72 2.86 7.35
CA CYS A 74 -9.17 2.87 7.16
C CYS A 74 -9.93 2.44 8.42
N LEU A 75 -9.42 1.45 9.14
CA LEU A 75 -9.98 1.06 10.44
C LEU A 75 -9.81 2.18 11.47
N ALA A 76 -8.68 2.89 11.44
CA ALA A 76 -8.45 4.03 12.30
C ALA A 76 -9.44 5.18 12.01
N VAL A 77 -9.69 5.53 10.74
CA VAL A 77 -10.61 6.64 10.41
C VAL A 77 -12.06 6.33 10.79
N GLU A 78 -12.48 5.05 10.76
CA GLU A 78 -13.79 4.61 11.23
C GLU A 78 -14.00 4.89 12.74
N GLN A 79 -12.93 5.06 13.52
CA GLN A 79 -12.96 5.43 14.94
C GLN A 79 -13.05 6.94 15.18
N HIS A 80 -13.05 7.76 14.12
CA HIS A 80 -13.09 9.22 14.17
C HIS A 80 -14.32 9.80 13.45
N PRO A 81 -15.56 9.50 13.91
CA PRO A 81 -16.79 10.00 13.30
C PRO A 81 -16.96 11.52 13.40
N GLU A 82 -16.16 12.20 14.23
CA GLU A 82 -16.13 13.66 14.37
C GLU A 82 -15.47 14.38 13.19
N LEU A 83 -14.78 13.66 12.30
CA LEU A 83 -14.15 14.27 11.12
C LEU A 83 -15.25 14.85 10.19
N PRO A 84 -15.14 16.13 9.81
CA PRO A 84 -16.28 16.89 9.27
C PRO A 84 -16.68 16.49 7.83
N ASP A 85 -15.73 16.04 7.03
CA ASP A 85 -15.93 15.76 5.60
C ASP A 85 -14.95 14.69 5.08
N PHE A 86 -15.15 14.28 3.83
CA PHE A 86 -14.31 13.28 3.17
C PHE A 86 -12.87 13.77 2.99
N THR A 87 -12.68 15.06 2.71
CA THR A 87 -11.34 15.65 2.63
C THR A 87 -10.55 15.49 3.94
N ALA A 88 -11.18 15.73 5.09
CA ALA A 88 -10.57 15.54 6.41
C ALA A 88 -10.26 14.07 6.69
N GLN A 89 -11.14 13.15 6.27
CA GLN A 89 -10.90 11.70 6.35
C GLN A 89 -9.68 11.28 5.51
N VAL A 90 -9.54 11.79 4.29
CA VAL A 90 -8.38 11.49 3.44
C VAL A 90 -7.08 12.01 4.06
N VAL A 91 -7.09 13.22 4.61
CA VAL A 91 -5.93 13.78 5.32
C VAL A 91 -5.56 12.92 6.53
N PHE A 92 -6.55 12.45 7.31
CA PHE A 92 -6.32 11.55 8.44
C PHE A 92 -5.71 10.22 7.99
N VAL A 93 -6.28 9.58 6.96
CA VAL A 93 -5.77 8.31 6.41
C VAL A 93 -4.32 8.46 5.95
N ILE A 94 -4.00 9.55 5.24
CA ILE A 94 -2.64 9.83 4.76
C ILE A 94 -1.70 10.06 5.95
N ASP A 95 -2.12 10.82 6.97
CA ASP A 95 -1.32 11.02 8.18
C ASP A 95 -1.01 9.71 8.92
N HIS A 96 -2.01 8.86 9.07
CA HIS A 96 -1.85 7.55 9.71
C HIS A 96 -0.82 6.69 8.96
N ILE A 97 -0.87 6.68 7.62
CA ILE A 97 0.10 5.99 6.78
C ILE A 97 1.50 6.61 6.93
N ILE A 98 1.61 7.95 6.94
CA ILE A 98 2.90 8.65 7.15
C ILE A 98 3.53 8.22 8.48
N GLU A 99 2.74 8.18 9.56
CA GLU A 99 3.24 7.76 10.87
C GLU A 99 3.66 6.29 10.89
N ALA A 100 2.90 5.39 10.26
CA ALA A 100 3.32 3.99 10.13
C ALA A 100 4.65 3.85 9.36
N LEU A 101 4.82 4.58 8.25
CA LEU A 101 6.04 4.59 7.45
C LEU A 101 7.23 5.22 8.19
N ARG A 102 6.97 6.22 9.06
CA ARG A 102 7.99 6.85 9.91
C ARG A 102 8.56 5.86 10.93
N GLN A 103 7.73 4.98 11.48
CA GLN A 103 8.18 3.96 12.45
C GLN A 103 8.99 2.84 11.79
N ASP A 104 8.77 2.57 10.49
CA ASP A 104 9.46 1.51 9.76
C ASP A 104 10.07 2.01 8.44
N ALA A 105 11.28 2.56 8.55
CA ALA A 105 12.07 3.02 7.40
C ALA A 105 12.37 1.91 6.38
N LEU A 106 12.33 0.64 6.78
CA LEU A 106 12.56 -0.49 5.88
C LEU A 106 11.33 -0.75 5.01
N VAL A 107 10.13 -0.68 5.58
CA VAL A 107 8.86 -0.69 4.82
C VAL A 107 8.86 0.46 3.80
N LEU A 108 9.23 1.66 4.21
CA LEU A 108 9.26 2.82 3.31
C LEU A 108 10.22 2.62 2.13
N ARG A 109 11.44 2.13 2.39
CA ARG A 109 12.40 1.79 1.31
C ARG A 109 11.90 0.67 0.42
N PHE A 110 11.21 -0.31 1.00
CA PHE A 110 10.65 -1.43 0.27
C PHE A 110 9.55 -0.97 -0.69
N LEU A 111 8.64 -0.12 -0.21
CA LEU A 111 7.56 0.44 -1.00
C LEU A 111 8.08 1.40 -2.06
N GLU A 112 8.90 2.40 -1.73
CA GLU A 112 9.35 3.39 -2.71
C GLU A 112 10.03 2.74 -3.93
N ARG A 113 10.87 1.73 -3.70
CA ARG A 113 11.66 1.14 -4.77
C ARG A 113 10.89 0.17 -5.67
N ASN A 114 9.81 -0.43 -5.16
CA ASN A 114 9.16 -1.55 -5.84
C ASN A 114 7.65 -1.35 -6.04
N PHE A 115 7.01 -0.41 -5.35
CA PHE A 115 5.58 -0.17 -5.44
C PHE A 115 5.22 0.45 -6.79
N VAL A 116 4.23 -0.16 -7.44
CA VAL A 116 3.67 0.34 -8.70
C VAL A 116 2.17 0.46 -8.46
N TRP A 117 1.63 1.66 -8.67
CA TRP A 117 0.18 1.83 -8.69
C TRP A 117 -0.41 0.92 -9.78
N PRO A 118 -1.41 0.09 -9.45
CA PRO A 118 -2.04 -0.75 -10.46
C PRO A 118 -2.64 0.14 -11.57
N GLY A 119 -2.74 -0.38 -12.79
CA GLY A 119 -3.51 0.28 -13.84
C GLY A 119 -5.01 0.24 -13.52
N LEU A 120 -5.79 1.20 -14.02
CA LEU A 120 -7.26 1.17 -13.90
C LEU A 120 -7.83 -0.13 -14.50
N ASP A 121 -7.29 -0.54 -15.65
CA ASP A 121 -7.57 -1.79 -16.34
C ASP A 121 -7.25 -3.03 -15.48
N GLN A 122 -6.18 -2.97 -14.68
CA GLN A 122 -5.81 -4.07 -13.77
C GLN A 122 -6.74 -4.16 -12.57
N ILE A 123 -7.21 -3.02 -12.04
CA ILE A 123 -8.20 -3.01 -10.96
C ILE A 123 -9.54 -3.58 -11.46
N GLU A 124 -10.01 -3.11 -12.62
CA GLU A 124 -11.25 -3.57 -13.25
C GLU A 124 -11.19 -5.05 -13.67
N ALA A 125 -10.07 -5.48 -14.27
CA ALA A 125 -9.85 -6.87 -14.66
C ALA A 125 -9.64 -7.78 -13.46
N SER A 126 -9.15 -7.25 -12.33
CA SER A 126 -9.16 -7.97 -11.07
C SER A 126 -10.61 -8.11 -10.58
N ARG A 127 -11.27 -9.18 -11.03
CA ARG A 127 -12.47 -9.71 -10.36
C ARG A 127 -12.21 -10.01 -8.87
N GLU A 128 -10.95 -9.96 -8.45
CA GLU A 128 -10.41 -10.08 -7.09
C GLU A 128 -9.75 -8.80 -6.55
N ALA A 129 -10.08 -7.59 -7.01
CA ALA A 129 -9.71 -6.39 -6.24
C ALA A 129 -10.16 -6.63 -4.79
N GLU A 130 -9.23 -6.58 -3.83
CA GLU A 130 -9.53 -6.93 -2.45
C GLU A 130 -10.75 -6.13 -1.99
N PRO A 131 -11.69 -6.72 -1.21
CA PRO A 131 -12.96 -6.09 -0.86
C PRO A 131 -12.82 -4.65 -0.34
N LEU A 132 -11.73 -4.37 0.37
CA LEU A 132 -11.37 -3.04 0.82
C LEU A 132 -11.18 -2.05 -0.33
N MET A 133 -10.40 -2.37 -1.36
CA MET A 133 -10.11 -1.45 -2.46
C MET A 133 -11.39 -1.07 -3.20
N ARG A 134 -12.31 -2.02 -3.39
CA ARG A 134 -13.64 -1.74 -3.96
C ARG A 134 -14.48 -0.85 -3.06
N LYS A 135 -14.51 -1.14 -1.75
CA LYS A 135 -15.21 -0.31 -0.75
C LYS A 135 -14.67 1.12 -0.80
N LEU A 136 -13.34 1.28 -0.85
CA LEU A 136 -12.69 2.58 -0.89
C LEU A 136 -12.96 3.34 -2.17
N LEU A 137 -12.83 2.70 -3.34
CA LEU A 137 -13.20 3.32 -4.60
C LEU A 137 -14.67 3.76 -4.60
N ALA A 138 -15.58 2.93 -4.07
CA ALA A 138 -16.98 3.31 -3.96
C ALA A 138 -17.19 4.52 -3.03
N VAL A 139 -16.50 4.57 -1.88
CA VAL A 139 -16.55 5.72 -0.96
C VAL A 139 -16.00 6.98 -1.64
N VAL A 140 -14.87 6.87 -2.33
CA VAL A 140 -14.26 8.02 -3.02
C VAL A 140 -15.16 8.52 -4.15
N LEU A 141 -15.69 7.61 -5.00
CA LEU A 141 -16.57 7.96 -6.11
C LEU A 141 -17.91 8.55 -5.67
N SER A 142 -18.40 8.18 -4.48
CA SER A 142 -19.64 8.73 -3.90
C SER A 142 -19.44 10.00 -3.08
N SER A 143 -18.21 10.45 -2.88
CA SER A 143 -17.92 11.69 -2.14
C SER A 143 -18.42 12.93 -2.89
N PRO A 144 -18.94 13.94 -2.18
CA PRO A 144 -19.30 15.23 -2.77
C PRO A 144 -18.14 15.89 -3.51
N GLU A 145 -16.92 15.70 -3.01
CA GLU A 145 -15.68 16.21 -3.59
C GLU A 145 -15.44 15.67 -5.00
N MET A 146 -15.82 14.43 -5.29
CA MET A 146 -15.67 13.81 -6.61
C MET A 146 -16.89 13.98 -7.52
N ALA A 147 -17.93 14.67 -7.06
CA ALA A 147 -19.14 14.89 -7.85
C ALA A 147 -18.82 15.57 -9.19
N GLY A 148 -19.43 15.07 -10.26
CA GLY A 148 -19.24 15.60 -11.62
C GLY A 148 -17.96 15.12 -12.32
N ARG A 149 -17.10 14.34 -11.67
CA ARG A 149 -15.89 13.76 -12.28
C ARG A 149 -16.15 12.36 -12.80
N SER A 150 -15.44 11.99 -13.88
CA SER A 150 -15.42 10.61 -14.37
C SER A 150 -14.58 9.70 -13.46
N GLU A 151 -14.88 8.40 -13.43
CA GLU A 151 -14.10 7.42 -12.66
C GLU A 151 -12.61 7.46 -13.01
N ARG A 152 -12.30 7.67 -14.30
CA ARG A 152 -10.92 7.82 -14.78
C ARG A 152 -10.21 9.03 -14.16
N GLU A 153 -10.87 10.18 -14.08
CA GLU A 153 -10.29 11.38 -13.47
C GLU A 153 -10.08 11.20 -11.97
N VAL A 154 -11.02 10.55 -11.29
CA VAL A 154 -10.90 10.21 -9.86
C VAL A 154 -9.68 9.30 -9.66
N TYR A 155 -9.53 8.26 -10.49
CA TYR A 155 -8.39 7.35 -10.41
C TYR A 155 -7.04 8.03 -10.65
N GLN A 156 -6.97 8.90 -11.65
CA GLN A 156 -5.78 9.70 -11.95
C GLN A 156 -5.40 10.60 -10.76
N ARG A 157 -6.39 11.24 -10.11
CA ARG A 157 -6.17 12.08 -8.93
C ARG A 157 -5.66 11.27 -7.74
N ILE A 158 -6.29 10.13 -7.41
CA ILE A 158 -5.84 9.26 -6.30
C ILE A 158 -4.41 8.78 -6.55
N THR A 159 -4.12 8.31 -7.76
CA THR A 159 -2.79 7.84 -8.16
C THR A 159 -1.74 8.95 -8.04
N ALA A 160 -2.05 10.16 -8.50
CA ALA A 160 -1.15 11.30 -8.42
C ALA A 160 -0.88 11.73 -6.97
N LEU A 161 -1.94 11.85 -6.15
CA LEU A 161 -1.82 12.20 -4.73
C LEU A 161 -1.03 11.14 -3.97
N GLY A 162 -1.32 9.86 -4.18
CA GLY A 162 -0.62 8.76 -3.54
C GLY A 162 0.85 8.69 -3.93
N SER A 163 1.17 8.88 -5.22
CA SER A 163 2.56 8.94 -5.71
C SER A 163 3.33 10.12 -5.10
N MET A 164 2.70 11.30 -5.05
CA MET A 164 3.27 12.48 -4.39
C MET A 164 3.52 12.23 -2.91
N CYS A 165 2.54 11.70 -2.18
CA CYS A 165 2.68 11.40 -0.76
C CYS A 165 3.81 10.41 -0.50
N MET A 166 3.89 9.31 -1.24
CA MET A 166 4.96 8.33 -1.11
C MET A 166 6.35 8.94 -1.38
N SER A 167 6.47 9.77 -2.42
CA SER A 167 7.73 10.44 -2.76
C SER A 167 8.17 11.41 -1.65
N VAL A 168 7.25 12.21 -1.11
CA VAL A 168 7.56 13.14 -0.01
C VAL A 168 7.85 12.38 1.28
N CYS A 169 7.15 11.29 1.58
CA CYS A 169 7.48 10.42 2.71
C CYS A 169 8.92 9.92 2.59
N TYR A 170 9.29 9.37 1.44
CA TYR A 170 10.63 8.88 1.18
C TYR A 170 11.69 9.96 1.38
N SER A 171 11.57 11.10 0.70
CA SER A 171 12.59 12.17 0.77
C SER A 171 12.68 12.80 2.16
N SER A 172 11.55 13.00 2.84
CA SER A 172 11.50 13.73 4.10
C SER A 172 11.87 12.84 5.29
N ILE A 173 11.47 11.56 5.28
CA ILE A 173 11.75 10.61 6.37
C ILE A 173 13.18 10.06 6.24
N LEU A 174 13.61 9.67 5.04
CA LEU A 174 14.90 8.99 4.86
C LEU A 174 16.05 9.93 4.52
N GLU A 175 15.78 11.04 3.82
CA GLU A 175 16.82 11.98 3.40
C GLU A 175 16.77 13.32 4.14
N GLY A 176 15.66 13.63 4.84
CA GLY A 176 15.44 14.92 5.49
C GLY A 176 15.33 16.09 4.50
N LYS A 177 14.81 15.83 3.29
CA LYS A 177 14.75 16.82 2.20
C LYS A 177 13.33 17.02 1.65
N PRO A 178 12.95 18.26 1.28
CA PRO A 178 13.69 19.51 1.54
C PRO A 178 13.70 19.90 3.03
N ASP A 179 12.87 19.24 3.84
CA ASP A 179 12.86 19.30 5.30
C ASP A 179 12.39 17.93 5.84
N ASN A 180 12.33 17.80 7.16
CA ASN A 180 11.81 16.62 7.85
C ASN A 180 10.29 16.47 7.67
N ILE A 181 9.77 15.26 7.92
CA ILE A 181 8.35 14.94 7.69
C ILE A 181 7.38 15.81 8.51
N ASP A 182 7.75 16.24 9.72
CA ASP A 182 6.88 17.06 10.57
C ASP A 182 6.67 18.47 9.97
N ALA A 183 7.70 19.04 9.35
CA ALA A 183 7.61 20.29 8.60
C ALA A 183 6.88 20.12 7.25
N MET A 184 6.99 18.95 6.63
CA MET A 184 6.38 18.68 5.32
C MET A 184 4.90 18.30 5.40
N LYS A 185 4.43 17.75 6.51
CA LYS A 185 3.02 17.36 6.73
C LYS A 185 2.01 18.50 6.48
N PRO A 186 2.15 19.71 7.07
CA PRO A 186 1.22 20.81 6.81
C PRO A 186 1.12 21.18 5.33
N VAL A 187 2.25 21.15 4.60
CA VAL A 187 2.31 21.45 3.17
C VAL A 187 1.59 20.37 2.37
N LEU A 188 1.84 19.10 2.66
CA LEU A 188 1.15 17.96 2.03
C LEU A 188 -0.37 18.07 2.22
N TYR A 189 -0.83 18.34 3.43
CA TYR A 189 -2.26 18.42 3.72
C TYR A 189 -2.94 19.59 3.01
N ASP A 190 -2.29 20.75 2.89
CA ASP A 190 -2.83 21.87 2.11
C ASP A 190 -2.99 21.50 0.63
N ILE A 191 -1.98 20.86 0.03
CA ILE A 191 -2.04 20.40 -1.37
C ILE A 191 -3.18 19.40 -1.56
N ILE A 192 -3.32 18.42 -0.66
CA ILE A 192 -4.40 17.41 -0.72
C ILE A 192 -5.77 18.09 -0.63
N ARG A 193 -5.98 18.99 0.35
CA ARG A 193 -7.24 19.71 0.51
C ARG A 193 -7.63 20.49 -0.74
N ARG A 194 -6.67 21.20 -1.35
CA ARG A 194 -6.91 21.95 -2.59
C ARG A 194 -7.19 21.04 -3.78
N ALA A 195 -6.50 19.91 -3.88
CA ALA A 195 -6.68 18.96 -4.98
C ALA A 195 -8.04 18.23 -4.95
N LEU A 196 -8.58 18.03 -3.74
CA LEU A 196 -9.88 17.37 -3.52
C LEU A 196 -11.06 18.36 -3.49
N SER A 197 -10.81 19.66 -3.34
CA SER A 197 -11.87 20.66 -3.31
C SER A 197 -12.76 20.56 -4.56
N PRO A 198 -14.09 20.76 -4.43
CA PRO A 198 -15.00 20.81 -5.57
C PRO A 198 -14.55 21.87 -6.58
N GLU A 199 -14.70 21.59 -7.87
CA GLU A 199 -14.53 22.64 -8.89
C GLU A 199 -15.67 23.65 -8.73
N LYS A 200 -15.33 24.95 -8.74
CA LYS A 200 -16.31 26.05 -8.62
C LYS A 200 -17.20 26.15 -9.84
#